data_AF-A0A2P2LTJ1-F1
#
_entry.id   AF-A0A2P2LTJ1-F1
#
_cell.length_a   1.000
_cell.length_b   1.000
_cell.length_c   1.000
_cell.angle_alpha   90.00
_cell.angle_beta   90.00
_cell.angle_gamma   90.00
#
_symmetry.space_group_name_H-M   'P 1'
#
loop_
_entity.id
_entity.type
_entity.pdbx_description
1 polymer ?
#
loop_
_entity_poly.entity_id
_entity_poly.type
_entity_poly.pdbx_seq_one_letter_code
_entity_poly.pdbx_strand_id
1 'polypeptide(L)'
;MKKENRIVILAAIGEDLSIFRSPNRVGCVAIVYAASLSSFSGVDFSNAVLDRVNFGKANLQGAVFRNAVLSGSTFEQAQLADAVFEDTIIGYIDLQKICANSTIGPDGRANLGCR
;
A
#
# COMPACT_ATOMS: atom_id res chain seq x y z
N MET A 1 -25.83 -3.70 -5.94
CA MET A 1 -24.89 -2.72 -6.51
C MET A 1 -23.56 -3.42 -6.71
N LYS A 2 -23.06 -3.48 -7.95
CA LYS A 2 -21.86 -4.24 -8.32
C LYS A 2 -20.63 -3.63 -7.65
N LYS A 3 -19.85 -4.44 -6.92
CA LYS A 3 -18.49 -4.07 -6.49
C LYS A 3 -17.67 -3.92 -7.76
N GLU A 4 -17.47 -2.70 -8.23
CA GLU A 4 -16.56 -2.45 -9.34
C GLU A 4 -15.14 -2.75 -8.86
N ASN A 5 -14.52 -3.80 -9.39
CA ASN A 5 -13.09 -4.06 -9.30
C ASN A 5 -12.35 -2.91 -10.00
N ARG A 6 -12.20 -1.78 -9.30
CA ARG A 6 -11.40 -0.65 -9.77
C ARG A 6 -9.96 -0.92 -9.35
N ILE A 7 -9.10 -1.26 -10.32
CA ILE A 7 -7.66 -1.39 -10.11
C ILE A 7 -7.11 -0.01 -9.73
N VAL A 8 -6.61 0.13 -8.51
CA VAL A 8 -5.99 1.36 -8.00
C VAL A 8 -4.50 1.30 -8.38
N ILE A 9 -4.09 2.00 -9.44
CA ILE A 9 -2.66 2.06 -9.82
C ILE A 9 -2.03 3.27 -9.12
N LEU A 10 -1.10 2.98 -8.21
CA LEU A 10 -0.29 3.93 -7.47
C LEU A 10 1.14 3.77 -7.98
N ALA A 11 1.54 4.65 -8.90
CA ALA A 11 2.90 4.69 -9.43
C ALA A 11 3.57 6.00 -9.00
N ALA A 12 4.80 5.92 -8.50
CA ALA A 12 5.67 7.08 -8.33
C ALA A 12 6.16 7.56 -9.71
N ILE A 13 5.42 8.46 -10.36
CA ILE A 13 5.91 9.14 -11.56
C ILE A 13 6.59 10.44 -11.18
N GLY A 14 7.87 10.54 -11.52
CA GLY A 14 8.51 11.84 -11.70
C GLY A 14 8.00 12.47 -12.99
N GLU A 15 7.62 13.73 -12.90
CA GLU A 15 7.34 14.72 -13.96
C GLU A 15 5.90 14.89 -14.50
N ASP A 16 5.53 16.18 -14.51
CA ASP A 16 4.39 16.95 -15.04
C ASP A 16 2.96 16.77 -14.45
N LEU A 17 2.57 17.75 -13.63
CA LEU A 17 1.26 17.88 -12.95
C LEU A 17 0.14 18.51 -13.82
N SER A 18 0.41 18.87 -15.07
CA SER A 18 -0.55 19.62 -15.90
C SER A 18 -1.75 18.81 -16.43
N ILE A 19 -1.72 17.47 -16.37
CA ILE A 19 -2.75 16.60 -16.97
C ILE A 19 -3.98 16.30 -16.06
N PHE A 20 -4.00 16.74 -14.80
CA PHE A 20 -4.94 16.24 -13.77
C PHE A 20 -6.07 17.21 -13.34
N ARG A 21 -6.53 18.12 -14.21
CA ARG A 21 -7.60 19.11 -13.90
C ARG A 21 -9.05 18.59 -13.86
N SER A 22 -9.31 17.32 -13.50
CA SER A 22 -10.70 16.82 -13.39
C SER A 22 -10.96 16.05 -12.09
N PRO A 23 -11.98 16.44 -11.30
CA PRO A 23 -12.29 15.86 -9.99
C PRO A 23 -12.89 14.44 -10.03
N ASN A 24 -13.08 13.84 -11.21
CA ASN A 24 -13.73 12.52 -11.39
C ASN A 24 -12.80 11.45 -11.99
N ARG A 25 -11.47 11.58 -11.87
CA ARG A 25 -10.53 10.53 -12.27
C ARG A 25 -9.66 10.11 -11.08
N VAL A 26 -9.91 8.89 -10.61
CA VAL A 26 -9.03 7.99 -9.83
C VAL A 26 -7.99 8.73 -8.97
N GLY A 27 -8.35 8.97 -7.71
CA GLY A 27 -7.53 9.67 -6.71
C GLY A 27 -6.28 8.90 -6.28
N CYS A 28 -5.33 8.67 -7.19
CA CYS A 28 -4.09 7.92 -6.91
C CYS A 28 -2.80 8.74 -7.02
N VAL A 29 -2.83 9.97 -7.54
CA VAL A 29 -1.58 10.74 -7.72
C VAL A 29 -1.22 11.58 -6.48
N ALA A 30 -2.23 12.10 -5.76
CA ALA A 30 -2.01 12.94 -4.57
C ALA A 30 -1.50 12.16 -3.35
N ILE A 31 -1.81 10.86 -3.25
CA ILE A 31 -1.46 10.00 -2.12
C ILE A 31 0.05 9.71 -2.09
N VAL A 32 0.69 9.55 -3.25
CA VAL A 32 2.10 9.16 -3.38
C VAL A 32 3.07 10.20 -2.78
N TYR A 33 2.74 11.49 -2.85
CA TYR A 33 3.61 12.56 -2.35
C TYR A 33 3.52 12.79 -0.83
N ALA A 34 2.43 12.38 -0.19
CA ALA A 34 2.18 12.64 1.24
C ALA A 34 2.23 11.38 2.13
N ALA A 35 2.50 10.21 1.54
CA ALA A 35 2.34 8.93 2.20
C ALA A 35 3.20 8.74 3.46
N SER A 36 4.33 9.44 3.58
CA SER A 36 5.32 9.19 4.64
C SER A 36 4.96 9.71 6.04
N LEU A 37 3.79 10.33 6.22
CA LEU A 37 3.26 10.74 7.54
C LEU A 37 1.71 10.71 7.58
N SER A 38 1.06 10.27 6.52
CA SER A 38 -0.40 10.28 6.44
C SER A 38 -1.04 9.08 7.12
N SER A 39 -2.30 9.26 7.52
CA SER A 39 -3.13 8.18 8.03
C SER A 39 -3.93 7.55 6.88
N PHE A 40 -3.76 6.25 6.72
CA PHE A 40 -4.48 5.35 5.82
C PHE A 40 -5.14 4.20 6.60
N SER A 41 -5.44 4.43 7.88
CA SER A 41 -6.07 3.42 8.71
C SER A 41 -7.41 2.98 8.08
N GLY A 42 -7.58 1.66 7.94
CA GLY A 42 -8.78 1.05 7.35
C GLY A 42 -8.97 1.26 5.84
N VAL A 43 -8.00 1.87 5.14
CA VAL A 43 -8.12 2.08 3.68
C VAL A 43 -8.04 0.76 2.93
N ASP A 44 -8.92 0.60 1.94
CA ASP A 44 -8.96 -0.57 1.07
C ASP A 44 -8.08 -0.35 -0.18
N PHE A 45 -6.93 -1.02 -0.22
CA PHE A 45 -6.02 -1.13 -1.36
C PHE A 45 -6.16 -2.47 -2.10
N SER A 46 -7.30 -3.15 -1.99
CA SER A 46 -7.49 -4.44 -2.65
C SER A 46 -7.35 -4.32 -4.17
N ASN A 47 -6.58 -5.22 -4.78
CA ASN A 47 -6.23 -5.22 -6.21
C ASN A 47 -5.44 -3.98 -6.66
N ALA A 48 -4.81 -3.25 -5.73
CA ALA A 48 -3.97 -2.12 -6.06
C ALA A 48 -2.59 -2.56 -6.59
N VAL A 49 -2.03 -1.76 -7.49
CA VAL A 49 -0.60 -1.86 -7.86
C VAL A 49 0.10 -0.69 -7.20
N LEU A 50 0.96 -1.00 -6.23
CA LEU A 50 1.71 -0.06 -5.39
C LEU A 50 3.20 -0.17 -5.76
N ASP A 51 3.58 0.57 -6.80
CA ASP A 51 4.94 0.59 -7.32
C ASP A 51 5.71 1.80 -6.78
N ARG A 52 6.77 1.52 -6.01
CA ARG A 52 7.68 2.50 -5.40
C ARG A 52 7.02 3.53 -4.49
N VAL A 53 5.99 3.12 -3.76
CA VAL A 53 5.26 4.00 -2.83
C VAL A 53 5.99 4.06 -1.48
N ASN A 54 6.10 5.26 -0.92
CA ASN A 54 6.73 5.46 0.39
C ASN A 54 5.69 5.58 1.52
N PHE A 55 5.35 4.45 2.15
CA PHE A 55 4.51 4.40 3.36
C PHE A 55 5.32 4.51 4.66
N GLY A 56 6.57 4.98 4.61
CA GLY A 56 7.39 5.10 5.82
C GLY A 56 6.68 5.95 6.88
N LYS A 57 6.66 5.54 8.15
CA LYS A 57 5.96 6.21 9.27
C LYS A 57 4.44 6.42 9.09
N ALA A 58 3.83 5.88 8.03
CA ALA A 58 2.38 6.00 7.81
C ALA A 58 1.60 5.23 8.88
N ASN A 59 0.40 5.69 9.21
CA ASN A 59 -0.56 4.87 9.94
C ASN A 59 -1.38 4.03 8.95
N LEU A 60 -1.13 2.73 8.89
CA LEU A 60 -1.80 1.76 8.02
C LEU A 60 -2.59 0.73 8.84
N GLN A 61 -2.96 1.07 10.08
CA GLN A 61 -3.69 0.14 10.94
C GLN A 61 -5.01 -0.29 10.29
N GLY A 62 -5.22 -1.59 10.13
CA GLY A 62 -6.42 -2.16 9.50
C GLY A 62 -6.51 -1.96 7.98
N ALA A 63 -5.44 -1.47 7.33
CA ALA A 63 -5.43 -1.31 5.88
C ALA A 63 -5.49 -2.67 5.16
N VAL A 64 -6.17 -2.72 4.02
CA VAL A 64 -6.41 -3.97 3.27
C VAL A 64 -5.60 -3.98 1.99
N PHE A 65 -4.66 -4.91 1.85
CA PHE A 65 -3.81 -5.10 0.66
C PHE A 65 -4.17 -6.38 -0.12
N ARG A 66 -5.42 -6.86 -0.02
CA ARG A 66 -5.81 -8.14 -0.63
C ARG A 66 -5.59 -8.13 -2.14
N ASN A 67 -4.92 -9.15 -2.70
CA ASN A 67 -4.56 -9.19 -4.13
C ASN A 67 -3.74 -7.97 -4.62
N ALA A 68 -3.09 -7.22 -3.73
CA ALA A 68 -2.28 -6.07 -4.13
C ALA A 68 -0.89 -6.50 -4.60
N VAL A 69 -0.27 -5.68 -5.45
CA VAL A 69 1.13 -5.83 -5.86
C VAL A 69 1.95 -4.75 -5.18
N LEU A 70 2.87 -5.15 -4.30
CA LEU A 70 3.84 -4.29 -3.63
C LEU A 70 5.21 -4.48 -4.29
N SER A 71 5.64 -3.51 -5.10
CA SER A 71 6.95 -3.55 -5.76
C SER A 71 7.76 -2.31 -5.41
N GLY A 72 8.93 -2.47 -4.78
CA GLY A 72 9.81 -1.35 -4.43
C GLY A 72 9.20 -0.34 -3.44
N SER A 73 8.08 -0.68 -2.80
CA SER A 73 7.42 0.14 -1.80
C SER A 73 8.07 -0.04 -0.42
N THR A 74 8.14 1.02 0.37
CA THR A 74 8.72 0.97 1.73
C THR A 74 7.65 1.17 2.81
N PHE A 75 7.81 0.43 3.90
CA PHE A 75 6.95 0.46 5.09
C PHE A 75 7.77 0.71 6.36
N GLU A 76 8.93 1.35 6.21
CA GLU A 76 9.84 1.65 7.32
C GLU A 76 9.14 2.46 8.40
N GLN A 77 9.10 1.95 9.64
CA GLN A 77 8.41 2.58 10.77
C GLN A 77 6.89 2.78 10.58
N ALA A 78 6.27 2.17 9.57
CA ALA A 78 4.82 2.22 9.40
C ALA A 78 4.10 1.44 10.51
N GLN A 79 2.90 1.86 10.87
CA GLN A 79 2.04 1.13 11.80
C GLN A 79 1.11 0.21 10.99
N LEU A 80 1.32 -1.11 11.10
CA LEU A 80 0.65 -2.14 10.29
C LEU A 80 -0.17 -3.12 11.14
N ALA A 81 -0.53 -2.73 12.37
CA ALA A 81 -1.43 -3.51 13.20
C ALA A 81 -2.73 -3.79 12.43
N ASP A 82 -3.23 -5.02 12.51
CA ASP A 82 -4.47 -5.46 11.84
C ASP A 82 -4.50 -5.30 10.30
N ALA A 83 -3.37 -4.98 9.66
CA ALA A 83 -3.30 -4.88 8.21
C ALA A 83 -3.44 -6.27 7.55
N VAL A 84 -4.15 -6.34 6.44
CA VAL A 84 -4.48 -7.58 5.74
C VAL A 84 -3.62 -7.72 4.48
N PHE A 85 -2.86 -8.81 4.39
CA PHE A 85 -1.96 -9.11 3.26
C PHE A 85 -2.31 -10.40 2.49
N GLU A 86 -3.57 -10.84 2.58
CA GLU A 86 -4.05 -12.03 1.87
C GLU A 86 -3.81 -11.89 0.35
N ASP A 87 -3.20 -12.91 -0.27
CA ASP A 87 -2.85 -12.92 -1.70
C ASP A 87 -2.04 -11.70 -2.18
N THR A 88 -1.33 -11.02 -1.27
CA THR A 88 -0.45 -9.91 -1.65
C THR A 88 0.80 -10.42 -2.35
N ILE A 89 1.11 -9.85 -3.50
CA ILE A 89 2.33 -10.13 -4.24
C ILE A 89 3.39 -9.12 -3.78
N ILE A 90 4.47 -9.61 -3.18
CA ILE A 90 5.59 -8.79 -2.73
C ILE A 90 6.91 -9.44 -3.13
N GLY A 91 7.87 -8.63 -3.60
CA GLY A 91 9.20 -9.10 -3.96
C GLY A 91 10.01 -9.56 -2.76
N TYR A 92 10.91 -10.52 -2.93
CA TYR A 92 11.71 -11.10 -1.84
C TYR A 92 12.45 -10.06 -1.00
N ILE A 93 13.04 -9.03 -1.63
CA ILE A 93 13.78 -7.98 -0.93
C ILE A 93 12.85 -7.13 -0.06
N ASP A 94 11.68 -6.78 -0.58
CA ASP A 94 10.70 -5.95 0.14
C ASP A 94 10.01 -6.74 1.25
N LEU A 95 9.80 -8.05 1.03
CA LEU A 95 9.33 -8.99 2.04
C LEU A 95 10.25 -8.99 3.27
N GLN A 96 11.56 -9.14 3.08
CA GLN A 96 12.51 -9.14 4.21
C GLN A 96 12.42 -7.86 5.04
N LYS A 97 12.22 -6.71 4.39
CA LYS A 97 12.09 -5.41 5.06
C LYS A 97 10.78 -5.30 5.83
N ILE A 98 9.65 -5.62 5.20
CA ILE A 98 8.34 -5.52 5.87
C ILE A 98 8.23 -6.52 7.02
N CYS A 99 8.85 -7.71 6.92
CA CYS A 99 8.88 -8.71 8.00
C CYS A 99 9.69 -8.28 9.23
N ALA A 100 10.55 -7.27 9.12
CA ALA A 100 11.21 -6.65 10.28
C ALA A 100 10.28 -5.73 11.08
N ASN A 101 9.11 -5.38 10.54
CA ASN A 101 8.13 -4.56 11.24
C ASN A 101 7.44 -5.39 12.34
N SER A 102 7.61 -4.96 13.59
CA SER A 102 7.05 -5.62 14.77
C SER A 102 5.57 -5.35 15.00
N THR A 103 4.97 -4.40 14.29
CA THR A 103 3.55 -4.06 14.42
C THR A 103 2.63 -4.99 13.63
N ILE A 104 3.18 -5.80 12.72
CA ILE A 104 2.41 -6.76 11.93
C ILE A 104 2.02 -7.94 12.83
N GLY A 105 0.72 -8.22 12.91
CA GLY A 105 0.19 -9.36 13.64
C GLY A 105 0.63 -10.72 13.07
N PRO A 106 0.47 -11.81 13.83
CA PRO A 106 0.90 -13.15 13.42
C PRO A 106 0.28 -13.59 12.08
N ASP A 107 -1.01 -13.30 11.86
CA ASP A 107 -1.70 -13.65 10.61
C ASP A 107 -1.15 -12.87 9.41
N GLY A 108 -0.87 -11.58 9.60
CA GLY A 108 -0.24 -10.75 8.56
C GLY A 108 1.15 -11.26 8.19
N ARG A 109 1.95 -11.65 9.19
CA ARG A 109 3.27 -12.26 8.98
C ARG A 109 3.16 -13.60 8.26
N ALA A 110 2.18 -14.43 8.61
CA ALA A 110 1.94 -15.71 7.95
C ALA A 110 1.52 -15.52 6.48
N ASN A 111 0.60 -14.59 6.21
CA ASN A 111 0.14 -14.25 4.85
C ASN A 111 1.28 -13.72 3.97
N LEU A 112 2.17 -12.91 4.53
CA LEU A 112 3.37 -12.43 3.84
C LEU A 112 4.43 -13.54 3.66
N GLY A 113 4.35 -14.63 4.42
CA GLY A 113 5.38 -15.66 4.43
C GLY A 113 6.66 -15.26 5.16
N CYS A 114 6.55 -14.39 6.16
CA CYS A 114 7.65 -14.06 7.06
C CYS A 114 8.12 -15.33 7.80
N ARG A 115 9.42 -15.62 7.74
CA ARG A 115 10.06 -16.76 8.41
C ARG A 115 11.08 -16.29 9.43
#